data_AF-A0AAP3Q4I0-F1
#
_entry.id   AF-A0AAP3Q4I0-F1
#
_cell.length_a   1.000
_cell.length_b   1.000
_cell.length_c   1.000
_cell.angle_alpha   90.00
_cell.angle_beta   90.00
_cell.angle_gamma   90.00
#
_symmetry.space_group_name_H-M   'P 1'
#
loop_
_entity.id
_entity.type
_entity.pdbx_description
1 polymer ?
#
loop_
_entity_poly.entity_id
_entity_poly.type
_entity_poly.pdbx_seq_one_letter_code
_entity_poly.pdbx_strand_id
1 'polypeptide(L)'
;GSSLICKSEMTVRHYFMVNEGCDINNYKFSYVNAYGNEVSLTPKKASDGVYCVDINGIMARNLNSNYACKVTEKNKACILELDYGPFSYSQKVINSGNSSAELKNLVNALYWYYGYRN
;
A
#
# COMPACT_ATOMS: atom_id res chain seq x y z
N GLY A 1 -3.84 -23.97 29.16
CA GLY A 1 -4.17 -23.94 27.72
C GLY A 1 -3.80 -22.57 27.20
N SER A 2 -3.31 -22.49 25.96
CA SER A 2 -2.79 -21.24 25.40
C SER A 2 -3.53 -20.86 24.13
N SER A 3 -3.67 -19.57 23.88
CA SER A 3 -4.32 -19.04 22.69
C SER A 3 -3.48 -17.91 22.11
N LEU A 4 -3.17 -18.00 20.83
CA LEU A 4 -2.60 -16.90 20.05
C LEU A 4 -3.71 -16.35 19.14
N ILE A 5 -4.10 -15.10 19.36
CA ILE A 5 -5.16 -14.45 18.57
C ILE A 5 -4.54 -13.24 17.87
N CYS A 6 -4.29 -13.39 16.57
CA CYS A 6 -3.75 -12.33 15.72
C CYS A 6 -4.85 -11.89 14.74
N LYS A 7 -5.42 -10.70 14.96
CA LYS A 7 -6.49 -10.11 14.12
C LYS A 7 -5.97 -9.00 13.19
N SER A 8 -4.65 -8.86 13.03
CA SER A 8 -4.06 -7.70 12.35
C SER A 8 -4.34 -7.72 10.86
N GLU A 9 -5.12 -6.74 10.41
CA GLU A 9 -5.15 -6.31 9.02
C GLU A 9 -4.03 -5.29 8.80
N MET A 10 -3.32 -5.42 7.69
CA MET A 10 -2.31 -4.45 7.28
C MET A 10 -2.87 -3.44 6.29
N THR A 11 -2.21 -2.29 6.26
CA THR A 11 -2.49 -1.21 5.32
C THR A 11 -1.23 -0.86 4.54
N VAL A 12 -1.36 -0.76 3.22
CA VAL A 12 -0.37 -0.10 2.38
C VAL A 12 -0.86 1.32 2.09
N ARG A 13 -0.04 2.32 2.45
CA ARG A 13 -0.31 3.74 2.19
C ARG A 13 0.58 4.24 1.07
N HIS A 14 -0.03 4.80 0.03
CA HIS A 14 0.68 5.50 -1.04
C HIS A 14 0.58 7.00 -0.84
N TYR A 15 1.71 7.70 -1.03
CA TYR A 15 1.78 9.15 -0.97
C TYR A 15 1.98 9.71 -2.38
N PHE A 16 1.29 10.80 -2.69
CA PHE A 16 1.32 11.49 -3.96
C PHE A 16 1.54 12.99 -3.72
N MET A 17 2.40 13.59 -4.53
CA MET A 17 2.54 15.04 -4.60
C MET A 17 1.60 15.58 -5.67
N VAL A 18 0.91 16.67 -5.35
CA VAL A 18 0.07 17.42 -6.30
C VAL A 18 0.81 18.70 -6.62
N ASN A 19 1.04 18.95 -7.91
CA ASN A 19 1.72 20.15 -8.38
C ASN A 19 0.91 21.40 -8.01
N GLU A 20 1.62 22.52 -7.85
CA GLU A 20 1.00 23.81 -7.54
C GLU A 20 -0.03 24.20 -8.63
N GLY A 21 -1.20 24.68 -8.19
CA GLY A 21 -2.32 25.00 -9.08
C GLY A 21 -3.18 23.81 -9.52
N CYS A 22 -2.83 22.56 -9.17
CA CYS A 22 -3.67 21.39 -9.43
C CYS A 22 -4.57 21.07 -8.23
N ASP A 23 -5.82 20.67 -8.50
CA ASP A 23 -6.75 20.18 -7.48
C ASP A 23 -6.73 18.65 -7.42
N ILE A 24 -6.50 18.08 -6.23
CA ILE A 24 -6.55 16.63 -5.98
C ILE A 24 -7.89 16.02 -6.40
N ASN A 25 -8.99 16.78 -6.33
CA ASN A 25 -10.32 16.33 -6.72
C ASN A 25 -10.49 16.14 -8.23
N ASN A 26 -9.50 16.53 -9.04
CA ASN A 26 -9.47 16.24 -10.47
C ASN A 26 -8.95 14.83 -10.78
N TYR A 27 -8.52 14.08 -9.77
CA TYR A 27 -8.00 12.73 -9.91
C TYR A 27 -8.90 11.70 -9.21
N LYS A 28 -9.10 10.57 -9.88
CA LYS A 28 -9.68 9.35 -9.30
C LYS A 28 -8.53 8.43 -8.91
N PHE A 29 -8.56 7.95 -7.67
CA PHE A 29 -7.67 6.91 -7.18
C PHE A 29 -8.46 5.61 -7.06
N SER A 30 -7.90 4.51 -7.52
CA SER A 30 -8.52 3.19 -7.38
C SER A 30 -7.49 2.08 -7.34
N TYR A 31 -7.90 0.88 -6.95
CA TYR A 31 -7.11 -0.33 -7.15
C TYR A 31 -8.02 -1.49 -7.53
N VAL A 32 -7.44 -2.55 -8.11
CA VAL A 32 -8.15 -3.80 -8.36
C VAL A 32 -7.91 -4.73 -7.17
N ASN A 33 -8.99 -5.19 -6.53
CA ASN A 33 -8.88 -6.11 -5.40
C ASN A 33 -8.66 -7.57 -5.86
N ALA A 34 -8.47 -8.48 -4.91
CA ALA A 34 -8.23 -9.90 -5.20
C ALA A 34 -9.36 -10.61 -5.95
N TYR A 35 -10.55 -10.00 -6.04
CA TYR A 35 -11.71 -10.51 -6.77
C TYR A 35 -11.86 -9.90 -8.16
N GLY A 36 -10.91 -9.08 -8.61
CA GLY A 36 -10.96 -8.40 -9.91
C GLY A 36 -11.84 -7.14 -9.94
N ASN A 37 -12.36 -6.70 -8.79
CA ASN A 37 -13.22 -5.52 -8.71
C ASN A 37 -12.39 -4.24 -8.54
N GLU A 38 -12.74 -3.19 -9.28
CA GLU A 38 -12.20 -1.85 -9.05
C GLU A 38 -12.79 -1.27 -7.76
N VAL A 39 -11.92 -0.85 -6.85
CA VAL A 39 -12.27 -0.21 -5.58
C VAL A 39 -11.78 1.23 -5.61
N SER A 40 -12.70 2.18 -5.40
CA SER A 40 -12.37 3.61 -5.32
C SER A 40 -11.66 3.92 -4.00
N LEU A 41 -10.63 4.77 -4.07
CA LEU A 41 -9.86 5.24 -2.94
C LEU A 41 -10.09 6.74 -2.74
N THR A 42 -10.23 7.15 -1.48
CA THR A 42 -10.39 8.57 -1.13
C THR A 42 -9.04 9.14 -0.70
N PRO A 43 -8.48 10.13 -1.43
CA PRO A 43 -7.25 10.80 -1.02
C PRO A 43 -7.48 11.63 0.26
N LYS A 44 -6.51 11.58 1.17
CA LYS A 44 -6.49 12.33 2.43
C LYS A 44 -5.29 13.26 2.42
N LYS A 45 -5.45 14.53 2.84
CA LYS A 45 -4.31 15.45 2.96
C LYS A 45 -3.36 14.94 4.04
N ALA A 46 -2.09 14.77 3.71
CA ALA A 46 -1.03 14.35 4.62
C ALA A 46 -0.15 15.52 5.07
N SER A 47 0.16 16.42 4.13
CA SER A 47 0.83 17.71 4.38
C SER A 47 0.54 18.65 3.21
N ASP A 48 1.14 19.84 3.20
CA ASP A 48 0.98 20.76 2.06
C ASP A 48 1.53 20.15 0.78
N GLY A 49 0.71 20.15 -0.28
CA GLY A 49 1.02 19.51 -1.56
C GLY A 49 1.05 17.98 -1.55
N VAL A 50 0.84 17.30 -0.40
CA VAL A 50 0.96 15.84 -0.29
C VAL A 50 -0.35 15.21 0.17
N TYR A 51 -0.81 14.23 -0.59
CA TYR A 51 -2.00 13.43 -0.30
C TYR A 51 -1.65 11.95 -0.20
N CYS A 52 -2.43 11.20 0.55
CA CYS A 52 -2.27 9.75 0.65
C CYS A 52 -3.58 8.99 0.43
N VAL A 53 -3.45 7.76 -0.05
CA VAL A 53 -4.53 6.78 -0.14
C VAL A 53 -4.13 5.50 0.58
N ASP A 54 -5.10 4.84 1.19
CA ASP A 54 -4.91 3.63 1.99
C ASP A 54 -5.55 2.43 1.31
N ILE A 55 -4.78 1.38 1.05
CA ILE A 55 -5.29 0.04 0.74
C ILE A 55 -5.28 -0.75 2.05
N ASN A 56 -6.44 -0.86 2.68
CA ASN A 56 -6.64 -1.50 3.99
C ASN A 56 -7.07 -2.97 3.85
N GLY A 57 -7.16 -3.68 4.98
CA GLY A 57 -7.74 -5.02 5.03
C GLY A 57 -6.82 -6.11 4.48
N ILE A 58 -5.51 -5.84 4.37
CA ILE A 58 -4.56 -6.82 3.84
C ILE A 58 -4.27 -7.85 4.92
N MET A 59 -4.94 -9.00 4.79
CA MET A 59 -4.74 -10.14 5.68
C MET A 59 -3.33 -10.69 5.56
N ALA A 60 -2.81 -11.24 6.65
CA ALA A 60 -1.44 -11.76 6.68
C ALA A 60 -1.19 -12.94 5.71
N ARG A 61 -2.25 -13.60 5.22
CA ARG A 61 -2.18 -14.61 4.13
C ARG A 61 -1.99 -14.02 2.72
N ASN A 62 -2.13 -12.70 2.57
CA ASN A 62 -2.07 -11.99 1.28
C ASN A 62 -0.87 -11.01 1.23
N LEU A 63 0.15 -11.18 2.10
CA LEU A 63 1.29 -10.24 2.16
C LEU A 63 2.15 -10.24 0.89
N ASN A 64 2.10 -11.33 0.12
CA ASN A 64 2.75 -11.45 -1.19
C ASN A 64 1.96 -10.81 -2.34
N SER A 65 0.72 -10.35 -2.09
CA SER A 65 -0.10 -9.73 -3.11
C SER A 65 0.32 -8.28 -3.32
N ASN A 66 0.46 -7.88 -4.57
CA ASN A 66 0.49 -6.48 -4.95
C ASN A 66 -0.91 -6.00 -5.33
N TYR A 67 -1.13 -4.70 -5.18
CA TYR A 67 -2.36 -4.04 -5.57
C TYR A 67 -2.01 -2.88 -6.51
N ALA A 68 -2.45 -2.98 -7.76
CA ALA A 68 -2.22 -1.94 -8.76
C ALA A 68 -3.05 -0.70 -8.43
N CYS A 69 -2.43 0.27 -7.75
CA CYS A 69 -3.03 1.58 -7.46
C CYS A 69 -2.98 2.44 -8.72
N LYS A 70 -4.14 2.80 -9.25
CA LYS A 70 -4.30 3.60 -10.46
C LYS A 70 -4.69 5.02 -10.11
N VAL A 71 -4.10 5.97 -10.82
CA VAL A 71 -4.46 7.39 -10.78
C VAL A 71 -4.92 7.78 -12.17
N THR A 72 -6.14 8.29 -12.25
CA THR A 72 -6.77 8.71 -13.51
C THR A 72 -7.25 10.15 -13.36
N GLU A 73 -6.81 11.03 -14.25
CA GLU A 73 -7.37 12.37 -14.33
C GLU A 73 -8.78 12.31 -14.92
N LYS A 74 -9.71 13.13 -14.42
CA LYS A 74 -11.09 13.18 -14.94
C LYS A 74 -11.09 13.28 -16.46
N ASN A 75 -11.85 12.38 -17.10
CA ASN A 75 -12.03 12.30 -18.56
C ASN A 75 -10.77 11.95 -19.37
N LYS A 76 -9.71 11.42 -18.75
CA LYS A 76 -8.51 10.93 -19.44
C LYS A 76 -8.25 9.45 -19.15
N ALA A 77 -7.28 8.89 -19.86
CA ALA A 77 -6.74 7.56 -19.57
C ALA A 77 -5.98 7.56 -18.23
N CYS A 78 -5.72 6.36 -17.69
CA CYS A 78 -4.85 6.15 -16.54
C CYS A 78 -3.50 6.86 -16.78
N ILE A 79 -3.08 7.71 -15.85
CA ILE A 79 -1.82 8.49 -15.96
C ILE A 79 -0.70 7.89 -15.13
N LEU A 80 -1.03 7.07 -14.13
CA LEU A 80 -0.08 6.39 -13.27
C LEU A 80 -0.69 5.09 -12.74
N GLU A 81 0.09 4.01 -12.82
CA GLU A 81 -0.25 2.73 -12.22
C GLU A 81 0.94 2.25 -11.37
N LEU A 82 0.68 1.99 -10.10
CA LEU A 82 1.67 1.56 -9.12
C LEU A 82 1.32 0.15 -8.65
N ASP A 83 2.01 -0.86 -9.18
CA ASP A 83 1.90 -2.23 -8.70
C ASP A 83 2.79 -2.42 -7.46
N TYR A 84 2.17 -2.41 -6.28
CA TYR A 84 2.91 -2.36 -5.03
C TYR A 84 2.13 -3.01 -3.89
N GLY A 85 2.83 -3.76 -3.04
CA GLY A 85 2.26 -4.45 -1.90
C GLY A 85 3.16 -4.43 -0.65
N PRO A 86 2.76 -5.16 0.41
CA PRO A 86 3.53 -5.24 1.65
C PRO A 86 4.97 -5.72 1.46
N PHE A 87 5.18 -6.71 0.58
CA PHE A 87 6.53 -7.21 0.29
C PHE A 87 7.35 -6.31 -0.64
N SER A 88 6.72 -5.52 -1.52
CA SER A 88 7.42 -4.45 -2.22
C SER A 88 8.00 -3.42 -1.23
N TYR A 89 7.23 -3.06 -0.19
CA TYR A 89 7.73 -2.23 0.91
C TYR A 89 8.83 -2.91 1.72
N SER A 90 8.64 -4.17 2.07
CA SER A 90 9.62 -4.96 2.82
C SER A 90 10.97 -5.00 2.09
N GLN A 91 10.97 -5.21 0.77
CA GLN A 91 12.18 -5.19 -0.04
C GLN A 91 12.85 -3.82 -0.04
N LYS A 92 12.10 -2.72 -0.16
CA LYS A 92 12.65 -1.36 -0.03
C LYS A 92 13.29 -1.11 1.33
N VAL A 93 12.66 -1.56 2.41
CA VAL A 93 13.20 -1.45 3.77
C VAL A 93 14.50 -2.22 3.93
N ILE A 94 14.54 -3.49 3.49
CA ILE A 94 15.71 -4.35 3.61
C ILE A 94 16.90 -3.75 2.85
N ASN A 95 16.68 -3.28 1.63
CA ASN A 95 17.71 -2.73 0.76
C ASN A 95 18.12 -1.28 1.10
N SER A 96 17.40 -0.60 1.97
CA SER A 96 17.70 0.77 2.35
C SER A 96 18.79 0.84 3.42
N GLY A 97 19.83 1.66 3.16
CA GLY A 97 20.85 2.01 4.15
C GLY A 97 20.31 2.86 5.31
N ASN A 98 19.16 3.51 5.13
CA ASN A 98 18.55 4.43 6.10
C ASN A 98 17.50 3.76 7.00
N SER A 99 17.14 2.50 6.74
CA SER A 99 16.17 1.78 7.56
C SER A 99 16.81 1.21 8.82
N SER A 100 16.14 1.33 9.96
CA SER A 100 16.64 0.82 11.25
C SER A 100 16.69 -0.71 11.28
N ALA A 101 17.50 -1.26 12.18
CA ALA A 101 17.60 -2.71 12.37
C ALA A 101 16.26 -3.31 12.83
N GLU A 102 15.51 -2.61 13.68
CA GLU A 102 14.19 -3.01 14.18
C GLU A 102 13.18 -3.10 13.04
N LEU A 103 13.18 -2.12 12.14
CA LEU A 103 12.27 -2.13 10.99
C LEU A 103 12.61 -3.25 10.02
N LYS A 104 13.90 -3.50 9.76
CA LYS A 104 14.37 -4.64 8.95
C LYS A 104 13.97 -5.98 9.58
N ASN A 105 14.13 -6.11 10.90
CA ASN A 105 13.73 -7.31 11.63
C ASN A 105 12.21 -7.52 11.59
N LEU A 106 11.43 -6.45 11.69
CA LEU A 106 9.97 -6.51 11.58
C LEU A 106 9.54 -7.03 10.20
N VAL A 107 10.03 -6.44 9.11
CA VAL A 107 9.64 -6.89 7.76
C VAL A 107 10.13 -8.30 7.44
N ASN A 108 11.30 -8.70 7.97
CA ASN A 108 11.77 -10.08 7.88
C ASN A 108 10.85 -11.04 8.65
N ALA A 109 10.40 -10.68 9.85
CA ALA A 109 9.46 -11.51 10.61
C ALA A 109 8.12 -11.66 9.87
N LEU A 110 7.63 -10.62 9.20
CA LEU A 110 6.44 -10.69 8.34
C LEU A 110 6.63 -11.64 7.16
N TYR A 111 7.81 -11.60 6.52
CA TYR A 111 8.16 -12.52 5.45
C TYR A 111 8.19 -13.98 5.92
N TRP A 112 8.85 -14.26 7.05
CA TRP A 112 8.87 -15.59 7.64
C TRP A 112 7.47 -16.07 8.04
N TYR A 113 6.67 -15.20 8.67
CA TYR A 113 5.30 -15.52 9.05
C TYR A 113 4.45 -15.96 7.85
N TYR A 114 4.61 -15.29 6.70
CA TYR A 114 3.97 -15.70 5.44
C TYR A 114 4.58 -16.98 4.86
N GLY A 115 5.91 -17.09 4.84
CA GLY A 115 6.65 -18.19 4.23
C GLY A 115 6.43 -19.53 4.92
N TYR A 116 6.31 -19.56 6.25
CA TYR A 116 5.97 -20.79 7.00
C TYR A 116 4.52 -21.25 6.81
N ARG A 117 3.67 -20.43 6.20
CA ARG A 117 2.23 -20.71 6.02
C ARG A 117 1.92 -21.39 4.68
N ASN A 118 2.86 -21.40 3.73
CA ASN A 118 2.74 -21.99 2.39
C ASN A 118 3.80 -23.07 2.18
#